data_AF-A0A1T5F904-F1
#
_entry.id   AF-A0A1T5F904-F1
#
_cell.length_a   1.000
_cell.length_b   1.000
_cell.length_c   1.000
_cell.angle_alpha   90.00
_cell.angle_beta   90.00
_cell.angle_gamma   90.00
#
_symmetry.space_group_name_H-M   'P 1'
#
loop_
_entity.id
_entity.type
_entity.pdbx_description
1 polymer ?
#
loop_
_entity_poly.entity_id
_entity_poly.type
_entity_poly.pdbx_seq_one_letter_code
_entity_poly.pdbx_strand_id
1 'polypeptide(L)'
;MKKTVFMITLASLALFTGCGNIQKEQTEDHDFGLETVEETEESEEMTTEDAAEASAVEPDEKTDEETDRIWSSENSESVTVDLDFPLEEGKHELFIPEYSDEAEMEYRKDGETISKIGEKLPYAIKEIKACDFTFDGVIDLIIVGTDGFDNERFWLYSGCAPEYEGDSFNFRGEDDIKKSVNSDLPDGYNAESIEKFITNGVENGSISSYSEAYKAVLRCDELRGADYSYNLIYLNEDEEPELVEDSGMLNVYSFSNGIITRPMVNCSYGVGGCVYYEYAPYKNTLRTFGHSMEEYGNTLYTIKDNMLTCLYSDSTPYESSEITYENYTDEKLTDKELEDRVKELNSYTFEELHGDYTKEEILAKL
;
A
#
# COMPACT_ATOMS: atom_id res chain seq x y z
N MET A 1 -40.02 19.26 -24.19
CA MET A 1 -39.33 20.49 -23.71
C MET A 1 -38.33 20.06 -22.65
N LYS A 2 -37.04 20.14 -22.98
CA LYS A 2 -35.94 19.85 -22.06
C LYS A 2 -35.88 20.97 -21.01
N LYS A 3 -35.77 20.63 -19.73
CA LYS A 3 -35.35 21.56 -18.69
C LYS A 3 -34.14 20.95 -17.97
N THR A 4 -33.01 21.52 -18.32
CA THR A 4 -31.69 21.39 -17.69
C THR A 4 -31.79 21.71 -16.20
N VAL A 5 -31.33 20.79 -15.36
CA VAL A 5 -31.07 21.06 -13.94
C VAL A 5 -29.59 21.45 -13.84
N PHE A 6 -29.36 22.69 -13.43
CA PHE A 6 -28.04 23.21 -13.09
C PHE A 6 -27.65 22.63 -11.73
N MET A 7 -26.68 21.72 -11.71
CA MET A 7 -26.00 21.30 -10.49
C MET A 7 -24.90 22.32 -10.26
N ILE A 8 -25.04 23.14 -9.22
CA ILE A 8 -23.97 24.01 -8.73
C ILE A 8 -23.19 23.18 -7.73
N THR A 9 -22.09 22.58 -8.20
CA THR A 9 -21.08 21.95 -7.35
C THR A 9 -20.18 23.07 -6.85
N LEU A 10 -20.22 23.35 -5.55
CA LEU A 10 -19.29 24.26 -4.90
C LEU A 10 -18.04 23.46 -4.55
N ALA A 11 -16.94 23.74 -5.25
CA ALA A 11 -15.64 23.15 -5.00
C ALA A 11 -14.99 23.81 -3.77
N SER A 12 -14.81 23.05 -2.70
CA SER A 12 -13.90 23.39 -1.61
C SER A 12 -12.53 22.82 -1.95
N LEU A 13 -11.78 23.57 -2.76
CA LEU A 13 -10.43 23.23 -3.20
C LEU A 13 -9.44 23.55 -2.07
N ALA A 14 -9.08 22.57 -1.24
CA ALA A 14 -7.93 22.67 -0.35
C ALA A 14 -6.67 22.24 -1.14
N LEU A 15 -5.95 23.24 -1.65
CA LEU A 15 -4.67 23.07 -2.33
C LEU A 15 -3.59 22.69 -1.31
N PHE A 16 -3.10 21.45 -1.36
CA PHE A 16 -1.90 21.03 -0.65
C PHE A 16 -0.67 21.18 -1.56
N THR A 17 0.05 22.29 -1.41
CA THR A 17 1.44 22.40 -1.89
C THR A 17 2.37 22.05 -0.73
N GLY A 18 3.03 20.90 -0.84
CA GLY A 18 4.17 20.56 0.00
C GLY A 18 5.34 21.51 -0.27
N CYS A 19 5.96 22.00 0.80
CA CYS A 19 7.31 22.53 0.78
C CYS A 19 7.98 22.12 2.09
N GLY A 20 8.85 21.10 2.00
CA GLY A 20 9.79 20.79 3.05
C GLY A 20 10.75 21.95 3.29
N ASN A 21 11.13 22.13 4.56
CA ASN A 21 12.47 22.59 4.94
C ASN A 21 12.65 22.36 6.43
N ILE A 22 13.38 21.30 6.77
CA ILE A 22 14.04 21.18 8.06
C ILE A 22 15.36 21.93 7.98
N GLN A 23 15.50 22.92 8.85
CA GLN A 23 16.77 23.56 9.18
C GLN A 23 17.75 22.54 9.75
N LYS A 24 19.02 22.62 9.33
CA LYS A 24 20.14 22.26 10.21
C LYS A 24 21.18 23.38 10.22
N GLU A 25 21.63 23.64 11.43
CA GLU A 25 22.51 24.70 11.90
C GLU A 25 23.97 24.57 11.40
N GLN A 26 24.60 25.75 11.28
CA GLN A 26 25.95 26.16 11.74
C GLN A 26 27.11 25.16 11.60
N THR A 27 28.01 25.41 10.64
CA THR A 27 29.32 26.09 10.79
C THR A 27 30.27 25.42 11.78
N GLU A 28 31.32 24.80 11.25
CA GLU A 28 32.69 25.08 11.68
C GLU A 28 33.65 24.86 10.50
N ASP A 29 34.40 25.92 10.20
CA ASP A 29 35.43 26.01 9.17
C ASP A 29 36.62 25.09 9.48
N HIS A 30 37.16 24.44 8.46
CA HIS A 30 38.61 24.31 8.34
C HIS A 30 39.06 24.19 6.88
N ASP A 31 39.52 25.33 6.39
CA ASP A 31 40.39 25.55 5.23
C ASP A 31 41.66 24.68 5.33
N PHE A 32 42.04 24.02 4.24
CA PHE A 32 43.36 24.19 3.58
C PHE A 32 43.54 23.23 2.39
N GLY A 33 43.90 23.80 1.23
CA GLY A 33 44.94 23.22 0.37
C GLY A 33 44.53 22.58 -0.95
N LEU A 34 44.50 23.39 -2.01
CA LEU A 34 44.78 22.95 -3.38
C LEU A 34 46.12 22.21 -3.45
N GLU A 35 46.19 21.15 -4.26
CA GLU A 35 47.28 20.99 -5.25
C GLU A 35 46.90 20.01 -6.37
N THR A 36 46.90 20.54 -7.59
CA THR A 36 46.84 19.88 -8.89
C THR A 36 48.24 19.44 -9.32
N VAL A 37 48.45 18.21 -9.82
CA VAL A 37 49.56 17.84 -10.75
C VAL A 37 49.15 16.55 -11.49
N GLU A 38 48.72 16.65 -12.75
CA GLU A 38 49.42 16.36 -14.02
C GLU A 38 49.52 14.87 -14.44
N GLU A 39 49.10 14.65 -15.68
CA GLU A 39 49.23 13.47 -16.52
C GLU A 39 50.69 13.13 -16.82
N THR A 40 50.95 11.88 -17.21
CA THR A 40 52.04 11.57 -18.15
C THR A 40 51.71 10.28 -18.91
N GLU A 41 51.60 10.42 -20.23
CA GLU A 41 51.64 9.36 -21.25
C GLU A 41 53.08 8.83 -21.43
N GLU A 42 53.21 7.58 -21.90
CA GLU A 42 54.08 7.11 -23.02
C GLU A 42 54.10 5.56 -22.99
N SER A 43 53.57 4.89 -24.04
CA SER A 43 54.29 4.29 -25.20
C SER A 43 55.19 3.09 -24.80
N GLU A 44 55.32 1.95 -25.50
CA GLU A 44 55.49 1.65 -26.94
C GLU A 44 55.16 0.16 -27.26
N GLU A 45 54.76 -0.07 -28.52
CA GLU A 45 55.08 -1.14 -29.51
C GLU A 45 55.39 -2.60 -29.07
N MET A 46 54.66 -3.62 -29.57
CA MET A 46 54.64 -4.28 -30.91
C MET A 46 55.66 -5.42 -31.08
N THR A 47 55.18 -6.63 -31.42
CA THR A 47 55.76 -7.61 -32.40
C THR A 47 54.86 -8.88 -32.46
N THR A 48 54.06 -9.04 -33.54
CA THR A 48 54.22 -9.95 -34.71
C THR A 48 54.02 -11.45 -34.39
N GLU A 49 52.88 -12.02 -34.82
CA GLU A 49 52.68 -12.90 -35.99
C GLU A 49 52.91 -14.39 -35.68
N ASP A 50 51.86 -15.21 -35.77
CA ASP A 50 51.80 -16.26 -36.79
C ASP A 50 50.39 -16.84 -36.96
N ALA A 51 50.05 -17.15 -38.21
CA ALA A 51 48.76 -17.64 -38.67
C ALA A 51 48.77 -19.17 -38.82
N ALA A 52 47.67 -19.84 -38.49
CA ALA A 52 47.32 -21.15 -39.08
C ALA A 52 45.83 -21.46 -38.97
N GLU A 53 45.20 -21.46 -40.14
CA GLU A 53 44.18 -22.38 -40.66
C GLU A 53 42.95 -22.81 -39.82
N ALA A 54 41.82 -22.38 -40.38
CA ALA A 54 40.46 -22.93 -40.34
C ALA A 54 40.27 -24.39 -39.91
N SER A 55 39.36 -24.57 -38.96
CA SER A 55 38.43 -25.70 -38.93
C SER A 55 37.05 -25.12 -38.67
N ALA A 56 36.17 -25.24 -39.66
CA ALA A 56 34.74 -25.01 -39.51
C ALA A 56 34.22 -25.98 -38.45
N VAL A 57 33.78 -25.42 -37.32
CA VAL A 57 32.91 -26.11 -36.37
C VAL A 57 31.55 -25.46 -36.60
N GLU A 58 30.62 -26.26 -37.11
CA GLU A 58 29.21 -25.89 -37.23
C GLU A 58 28.71 -25.40 -35.86
N PRO A 59 27.83 -24.39 -35.80
CA PRO A 59 27.25 -24.00 -34.53
C PRO A 59 26.51 -25.20 -33.96
N ASP A 60 27.00 -25.69 -32.83
CA ASP A 60 26.31 -26.63 -31.97
C ASP A 60 24.89 -26.07 -31.80
N GLU A 61 23.91 -26.83 -32.27
CA GLU A 61 22.50 -26.55 -32.04
C GLU A 61 22.35 -26.33 -30.53
N LYS A 62 22.13 -25.08 -30.14
CA LYS A 62 21.56 -24.77 -28.83
C LYS A 62 20.30 -25.61 -28.75
N THR A 63 20.37 -26.69 -27.98
CA THR A 63 19.20 -27.43 -27.56
C THR A 63 18.31 -26.43 -26.83
N ASP A 64 17.14 -26.16 -27.42
CA ASP A 64 16.06 -25.39 -26.84
C ASP A 64 15.71 -25.94 -25.44
N GLU A 65 16.25 -25.32 -24.40
CA GLU A 65 15.57 -25.24 -23.10
C GLU A 65 14.57 -24.07 -23.16
N GLU A 66 13.72 -24.06 -24.18
CA GLU A 66 12.65 -23.08 -24.35
C GLU A 66 11.36 -23.64 -23.73
N THR A 67 11.33 -23.87 -22.41
CA THR A 67 10.10 -24.25 -21.71
C THR A 67 10.13 -23.78 -20.26
N ASP A 68 9.10 -23.00 -19.88
CA ASP A 68 8.73 -22.47 -18.54
C ASP A 68 8.90 -20.95 -18.34
N ARG A 69 8.93 -20.15 -19.42
CA ARG A 69 8.78 -18.68 -19.32
C ARG A 69 7.42 -18.24 -19.88
N ILE A 70 6.69 -17.41 -19.13
CA ILE A 70 5.45 -16.76 -19.56
C ILE A 70 5.76 -15.67 -20.60
N TRP A 71 6.86 -14.96 -20.43
CA TRP A 71 7.26 -13.84 -21.27
C TRP A 71 8.78 -13.61 -21.19
N SER A 72 9.42 -13.10 -22.24
CA SER A 72 10.82 -12.64 -22.19
C SER A 72 11.07 -11.47 -23.13
N SER A 73 12.09 -10.66 -22.83
CA SER A 73 12.49 -9.56 -23.72
C SER A 73 13.09 -10.05 -25.05
N GLU A 74 13.52 -11.31 -25.12
CA GLU A 74 14.01 -11.94 -26.36
C GLU A 74 12.85 -12.40 -27.27
N ASN A 75 11.76 -12.85 -26.66
CA ASN A 75 10.50 -13.21 -27.33
C ASN A 75 9.43 -12.21 -26.94
N SER A 76 9.62 -10.97 -27.42
CA SER A 76 8.94 -9.76 -26.98
C SER A 76 7.50 -9.63 -27.48
N GLU A 77 6.78 -10.72 -27.78
CA GLU A 77 5.36 -10.60 -28.08
C GLU A 77 4.59 -10.21 -26.81
N SER A 78 3.56 -9.37 -26.96
CA SER A 78 2.73 -9.00 -25.83
C SER A 78 1.90 -10.19 -25.34
N VAL A 79 1.82 -10.39 -24.03
CA VAL A 79 1.08 -11.48 -23.39
C VAL A 79 0.03 -10.91 -22.44
N THR A 80 -1.12 -11.57 -22.32
CA THR A 80 -2.11 -11.30 -21.27
C THR A 80 -2.27 -12.53 -20.40
N VAL A 81 -2.16 -12.36 -19.09
CA VAL A 81 -2.27 -13.43 -18.10
C VAL A 81 -3.52 -13.19 -17.27
N ASP A 82 -4.39 -14.20 -17.18
CA ASP A 82 -5.54 -14.17 -16.28
C ASP A 82 -5.05 -14.34 -14.84
N LEU A 83 -5.48 -13.46 -13.94
CA LEU A 83 -5.11 -13.46 -12.53
C LEU A 83 -6.27 -14.04 -11.71
N ASP A 84 -5.97 -15.04 -10.88
CA ASP A 84 -6.94 -15.61 -9.93
C ASP A 84 -6.94 -14.80 -8.64
N PHE A 85 -7.96 -13.97 -8.44
CA PHE A 85 -8.12 -13.13 -7.24
C PHE A 85 -9.58 -13.13 -6.77
N PRO A 86 -9.94 -13.94 -5.76
CA PRO A 86 -11.34 -14.18 -5.40
C PRO A 86 -11.97 -13.12 -4.48
N LEU A 87 -11.18 -12.17 -3.96
CA LEU A 87 -11.66 -11.17 -2.99
C LEU A 87 -12.40 -10.00 -3.66
N GLU A 88 -12.19 -9.81 -4.96
CA GLU A 88 -12.83 -8.76 -5.74
C GLU A 88 -13.56 -9.37 -6.95
N GLU A 89 -14.80 -8.93 -7.21
CA GLU A 89 -15.54 -9.39 -8.39
C GLU A 89 -14.96 -8.79 -9.67
N GLY A 90 -14.83 -9.61 -10.73
CA GLY A 90 -14.44 -9.18 -12.06
C GLY A 90 -13.39 -10.11 -12.66
N LYS A 91 -13.07 -9.92 -13.94
CA LYS A 91 -11.93 -10.60 -14.57
C LYS A 91 -10.66 -9.78 -14.35
N HIS A 92 -9.73 -10.29 -13.56
CA HIS A 92 -8.43 -9.68 -13.31
C HIS A 92 -7.40 -10.17 -14.33
N GLU A 93 -6.64 -9.25 -14.93
CA GLU A 93 -5.68 -9.57 -15.99
C GLU A 93 -4.40 -8.75 -15.82
N LEU A 94 -3.23 -9.35 -16.09
CA LEU A 94 -1.96 -8.65 -16.26
C LEU A 94 -1.56 -8.67 -17.73
N PHE A 95 -1.49 -7.51 -18.34
CA PHE A 95 -0.95 -7.34 -19.70
C PHE A 95 0.53 -6.99 -19.63
N ILE A 96 1.34 -7.81 -20.28
CA ILE A 96 2.79 -7.63 -20.43
C ILE A 96 3.00 -7.19 -21.89
N PRO A 97 3.44 -5.95 -22.15
CA PRO A 97 3.59 -5.43 -23.50
C PRO A 97 4.80 -6.05 -24.23
N GLU A 98 4.93 -5.71 -25.51
CA GLU A 98 6.19 -5.91 -26.23
C GLU A 98 7.31 -5.10 -25.58
N TYR A 99 8.52 -5.69 -25.51
CA TYR A 99 9.66 -5.06 -24.87
C TYR A 99 10.03 -3.74 -25.57
N SER A 100 10.06 -2.67 -24.78
CA SER A 100 10.67 -1.39 -25.15
C SER A 100 11.20 -0.71 -23.89
N ASP A 101 12.07 0.29 -24.04
CA ASP A 101 12.64 1.01 -22.90
C ASP A 101 11.59 1.77 -22.06
N GLU A 102 10.41 2.02 -22.64
CA GLU A 102 9.27 2.70 -21.99
C GLU A 102 8.10 1.73 -21.72
N ALA A 103 8.29 0.42 -21.89
CA ALA A 103 7.24 -0.57 -21.71
C ALA A 103 6.94 -0.79 -20.23
N GLU A 104 5.65 -0.77 -19.88
CA GLU A 104 5.13 -0.97 -18.53
C GLU A 104 4.07 -2.07 -18.55
N MET A 105 4.05 -2.94 -17.52
CA MET A 105 2.94 -3.88 -17.37
C MET A 105 1.66 -3.10 -17.04
N GLU A 106 0.53 -3.59 -17.52
CA GLU A 106 -0.78 -2.99 -17.24
C GLU A 106 -1.64 -4.00 -16.47
N TYR A 107 -2.14 -3.58 -15.31
CA TYR A 107 -3.21 -4.28 -14.63
C TYR A 107 -4.54 -3.85 -15.21
N ARG A 108 -5.32 -4.84 -15.63
CA ARG A 108 -6.62 -4.67 -16.26
C ARG A 108 -7.69 -5.41 -15.46
N LYS A 109 -8.89 -4.82 -15.46
CA LYS A 109 -10.09 -5.42 -14.91
C LYS A 109 -11.20 -5.34 -15.94
N ASP A 110 -11.80 -6.49 -16.26
CA ASP A 110 -12.83 -6.63 -17.29
C ASP A 110 -12.42 -6.04 -18.66
N GLY A 111 -11.12 -6.14 -18.99
CA GLY A 111 -10.52 -5.63 -20.21
C GLY A 111 -10.18 -4.14 -20.21
N GLU A 112 -10.47 -3.40 -19.14
CA GLU A 112 -10.10 -1.99 -18.99
C GLU A 112 -8.81 -1.83 -18.18
N THR A 113 -7.89 -0.97 -18.64
CA THR A 113 -6.66 -0.66 -17.89
C THR A 113 -7.00 0.15 -16.65
N ILE A 114 -6.74 -0.47 -15.50
CA ILE A 114 -6.93 0.13 -14.17
C ILE A 114 -5.65 0.85 -13.75
N SER A 115 -4.49 0.24 -14.00
CA SER A 115 -3.22 0.80 -13.61
C SER A 115 -2.05 0.30 -14.43
N LYS A 116 -0.93 1.03 -14.34
CA LYS A 116 0.36 0.66 -14.91
C LYS A 116 1.38 0.44 -13.81
N ILE A 117 2.23 -0.56 -13.98
CA ILE A 117 3.31 -0.87 -13.06
C ILE A 117 4.57 -0.22 -13.63
N GLY A 118 4.92 0.96 -13.10
CA GLY A 118 5.99 1.84 -13.59
C GLY A 118 7.42 1.36 -13.32
N GLU A 119 7.62 0.08 -13.05
CA GLU A 119 8.94 -0.52 -12.93
C GLU A 119 9.40 -1.09 -14.27
N LYS A 120 10.72 -1.09 -14.47
CA LYS A 120 11.32 -1.73 -15.64
C LYS A 120 10.91 -3.20 -15.68
N LEU A 121 10.43 -3.66 -16.83
CA LEU A 121 10.10 -5.05 -17.04
C LEU A 121 11.25 -5.98 -16.61
N PRO A 122 10.95 -7.11 -15.94
CA PRO A 122 11.88 -8.22 -15.82
C PRO A 122 12.46 -8.60 -17.19
N TYR A 123 13.63 -9.23 -17.23
CA TYR A 123 14.18 -9.72 -18.49
C TYR A 123 13.38 -10.93 -19.00
N ALA A 124 12.98 -11.82 -18.08
CA ALA A 124 11.99 -12.86 -18.34
C ALA A 124 11.08 -13.03 -17.13
N ILE A 125 9.85 -13.47 -17.38
CA ILE A 125 8.84 -13.80 -16.37
C ILE A 125 8.56 -15.30 -16.46
N LYS A 126 8.66 -15.97 -15.32
CA LYS A 126 8.43 -17.41 -15.15
C LYS A 126 7.07 -17.69 -14.50
N GLU A 127 6.75 -16.94 -13.46
CA GLU A 127 5.50 -17.09 -12.69
C GLU A 127 4.95 -15.73 -12.31
N ILE A 128 3.62 -15.64 -12.30
CA ILE A 128 2.86 -14.50 -11.78
C ILE A 128 1.79 -15.08 -10.86
N LYS A 129 1.64 -14.48 -9.69
CA LYS A 129 0.57 -14.82 -8.76
C LYS A 129 -0.08 -13.54 -8.25
N ALA A 130 -1.40 -13.52 -8.30
CA ALA A 130 -2.22 -12.57 -7.57
C ALA A 130 -2.58 -13.15 -6.20
N CYS A 131 -2.56 -12.31 -5.18
CA CYS A 131 -2.90 -12.65 -3.80
C CYS A 131 -3.21 -11.36 -3.02
N ASP A 132 -3.48 -11.47 -1.72
CA ASP A 132 -3.60 -10.35 -0.79
C ASP A 132 -2.62 -10.61 0.35
N PHE A 133 -1.33 -10.42 0.07
CA PHE A 133 -0.28 -10.67 1.06
C PHE A 133 -0.16 -9.53 2.07
N THR A 134 -0.73 -8.36 1.77
CA THR A 134 -0.80 -7.22 2.68
C THR A 134 -2.03 -7.21 3.58
N PHE A 135 -3.00 -8.10 3.32
CA PHE A 135 -4.25 -8.26 4.06
C PHE A 135 -5.11 -6.99 4.09
N ASP A 136 -5.12 -6.23 3.00
CA ASP A 136 -5.93 -5.03 2.86
C ASP A 136 -7.14 -5.23 1.93
N GLY A 137 -7.32 -6.44 1.40
CA GLY A 137 -8.42 -6.80 0.51
C GLY A 137 -8.22 -6.29 -0.93
N VAL A 138 -7.08 -5.69 -1.24
CA VAL A 138 -6.71 -5.22 -2.57
C VAL A 138 -5.78 -6.24 -3.22
N ILE A 139 -5.86 -6.38 -4.55
CA ILE A 139 -5.01 -7.31 -5.28
C ILE A 139 -3.54 -6.89 -5.19
N ASP A 140 -2.71 -7.81 -4.71
CA ASP A 140 -1.25 -7.76 -4.71
C ASP A 140 -0.67 -8.70 -5.77
N LEU A 141 0.56 -8.44 -6.21
CA LEU A 141 1.25 -9.25 -7.21
C LEU A 141 2.62 -9.73 -6.72
N ILE A 142 2.86 -11.02 -6.95
CA ILE A 142 4.18 -11.65 -6.85
C ILE A 142 4.59 -12.09 -8.25
N ILE A 143 5.74 -11.60 -8.72
CA ILE A 143 6.31 -11.97 -10.02
C ILE A 143 7.65 -12.63 -9.78
N VAL A 144 7.87 -13.81 -10.36
CA VAL A 144 9.15 -14.53 -10.36
C VAL A 144 9.69 -14.59 -11.79
N GLY A 145 10.98 -14.32 -11.95
CA GLY A 145 11.59 -14.20 -13.26
C GLY A 145 13.10 -14.00 -13.19
N THR A 146 13.69 -13.48 -14.24
CA THR A 146 15.12 -13.16 -14.28
C THR A 146 15.40 -11.69 -14.55
N ASP A 147 16.52 -11.20 -14.03
CA ASP A 147 17.07 -9.89 -14.39
C ASP A 147 17.87 -9.95 -15.70
N GLY A 148 18.36 -8.80 -16.17
CA GLY A 148 19.14 -8.71 -17.42
C GLY A 148 20.50 -9.43 -17.40
N PHE A 149 20.88 -10.03 -16.27
CA PHE A 149 22.06 -10.88 -16.12
C PHE A 149 21.69 -12.37 -15.91
N ASP A 150 20.43 -12.73 -16.17
CA ASP A 150 19.86 -14.07 -16.04
C ASP A 150 19.91 -14.63 -14.60
N ASN A 151 19.99 -13.76 -13.59
CA ASN A 151 19.81 -14.18 -12.20
C ASN A 151 18.31 -14.29 -11.89
N GLU A 152 17.90 -15.36 -11.22
CA GLU A 152 16.53 -15.48 -10.70
C GLU A 152 16.27 -14.39 -9.66
N ARG A 153 15.11 -13.74 -9.79
CA ARG A 153 14.64 -12.63 -8.95
C ARG A 153 13.14 -12.76 -8.74
N PHE A 154 12.64 -12.02 -7.76
CA PHE A 154 11.22 -11.79 -7.62
C PHE A 154 10.93 -10.31 -7.36
N TRP A 155 9.71 -9.91 -7.68
CA TRP A 155 9.15 -8.58 -7.48
C TRP A 155 7.85 -8.73 -6.70
N LEU A 156 7.68 -7.85 -5.72
CA LEU A 156 6.49 -7.78 -4.88
C LEU A 156 5.85 -6.42 -5.10
N TYR A 157 4.56 -6.42 -5.42
CA TYR A 157 3.78 -5.21 -5.59
C TYR A 157 2.54 -5.28 -4.72
N SER A 158 2.37 -4.31 -3.83
CA SER A 158 1.12 -4.13 -3.10
C SER A 158 0.14 -3.31 -3.92
N GLY A 159 -1.11 -3.76 -4.04
CA GLY A 159 -2.18 -2.95 -4.59
C GLY A 159 -2.53 -1.80 -3.66
N CYS A 160 -2.77 -0.61 -4.21
CA CYS A 160 -3.18 0.55 -3.44
C CYS A 160 -4.48 1.09 -4.03
N ALA A 161 -5.59 0.84 -3.32
CA ALA A 161 -6.89 1.41 -3.66
C ALA A 161 -6.85 2.95 -3.53
N PRO A 162 -7.62 3.68 -4.36
CA PRO A 162 -7.69 5.14 -4.26
C PRO A 162 -8.27 5.57 -2.92
N GLU A 163 -7.56 6.45 -2.21
CA GLU A 163 -7.99 6.98 -0.90
C GLU A 163 -8.98 8.16 -1.08
N TYR A 164 -8.87 8.93 -2.17
CA TYR A 164 -9.69 10.11 -2.44
C TYR A 164 -10.35 10.12 -3.83
N GLU A 165 -11.40 10.94 -3.98
CA GLU A 165 -11.99 11.23 -5.29
C GLU A 165 -10.94 11.87 -6.22
N GLY A 166 -10.54 11.13 -7.26
CA GLY A 166 -9.55 11.56 -8.24
C GLY A 166 -8.22 10.82 -8.17
N ASP A 167 -7.98 10.06 -7.10
CA ASP A 167 -6.86 9.12 -7.04
C ASP A 167 -7.12 7.93 -7.96
N SER A 168 -6.05 7.44 -8.57
CA SER A 168 -6.07 6.22 -9.36
C SER A 168 -5.45 5.09 -8.55
N PHE A 169 -6.05 3.90 -8.66
CA PHE A 169 -5.41 2.66 -8.22
C PHE A 169 -3.98 2.58 -8.76
N ASN A 170 -3.05 2.17 -7.90
CA ASN A 170 -1.67 1.91 -8.30
C ASN A 170 -1.08 0.69 -7.61
N PHE A 171 0.04 0.22 -8.16
CA PHE A 171 0.88 -0.76 -7.51
C PHE A 171 2.11 -0.07 -6.94
N ARG A 172 2.46 -0.41 -5.69
CA ARG A 172 3.68 0.04 -5.05
C ARG A 172 4.64 -1.14 -4.87
N GLY A 173 5.90 -0.95 -5.24
CA GLY A 173 6.95 -1.94 -4.98
C GLY A 173 7.19 -2.10 -3.47
N GLU A 174 7.17 -3.33 -2.99
CA GLU A 174 7.37 -3.71 -1.57
C GLU A 174 8.84 -4.12 -1.33
N ASP A 175 9.76 -3.16 -1.50
CA ASP A 175 11.21 -3.40 -1.44
C ASP A 175 11.70 -3.85 -0.06
N ASP A 176 11.09 -3.34 1.03
CA ASP A 176 11.49 -3.71 2.39
C ASP A 176 11.09 -5.16 2.70
N ILE A 177 9.85 -5.56 2.37
CA ILE A 177 9.42 -6.97 2.47
C ILE A 177 10.31 -7.83 1.58
N LYS A 178 10.52 -7.44 0.33
CA LYS A 178 11.36 -8.17 -0.63
C LYS A 178 12.75 -8.42 -0.08
N LYS A 179 13.37 -7.41 0.53
CA LYS A 179 14.70 -7.53 1.15
C LYS A 179 14.70 -8.56 2.28
N SER A 180 13.73 -8.50 3.19
CA SER A 180 13.58 -9.43 4.31
C SER A 180 13.29 -10.86 3.84
N VAL A 181 12.42 -11.01 2.84
CA VAL A 181 12.15 -12.32 2.21
C VAL A 181 13.42 -12.86 1.57
N ASN A 182 14.12 -12.07 0.76
CA ASN A 182 15.32 -12.52 0.03
C ASN A 182 16.48 -12.93 0.95
N SER A 183 16.54 -12.47 2.20
CA SER A 183 17.57 -12.92 3.15
C SER A 183 17.30 -14.29 3.76
N ASP A 184 16.03 -14.70 3.87
CA ASP A 184 15.61 -15.86 4.65
C ASP A 184 14.93 -16.95 3.82
N LEU A 185 14.54 -16.65 2.57
CA LEU A 185 13.89 -17.58 1.66
C LEU A 185 14.92 -18.59 1.11
N PRO A 186 14.61 -19.91 1.10
CA PRO A 186 15.51 -20.92 0.55
C PRO A 186 15.65 -20.79 -0.97
N ASP A 187 16.76 -21.31 -1.50
CA ASP A 187 16.99 -21.46 -2.94
C ASP A 187 15.86 -22.26 -3.61
N GLY A 188 15.57 -21.94 -4.89
CA GLY A 188 14.53 -22.63 -5.67
C GLY A 188 13.12 -22.24 -5.27
N TYR A 189 12.93 -20.98 -4.87
CA TYR A 189 11.63 -20.43 -4.55
C TYR A 189 10.72 -20.32 -5.80
N ASN A 190 9.43 -20.26 -5.54
CA ASN A 190 8.37 -19.99 -6.51
C ASN A 190 7.35 -19.00 -5.90
N ALA A 191 6.40 -18.51 -6.70
CA ALA A 191 5.47 -17.47 -6.24
C ALA A 191 4.63 -17.90 -5.01
N GLU A 192 4.22 -19.16 -4.95
CA GLU A 192 3.47 -19.74 -3.82
C GLU A 192 4.32 -19.80 -2.54
N SER A 193 5.59 -20.21 -2.64
CA SER A 193 6.49 -20.27 -1.50
C SER A 193 6.82 -18.88 -0.96
N ILE A 194 6.86 -17.86 -1.82
CA ILE A 194 7.05 -16.46 -1.43
C ILE A 194 5.82 -15.96 -0.67
N GLU A 195 4.61 -16.12 -1.24
CA GLU A 195 3.36 -15.76 -0.55
C GLU A 195 3.31 -16.42 0.83
N LYS A 196 3.48 -17.75 0.87
CA LYS A 196 3.45 -18.53 2.11
C LYS A 196 4.50 -18.07 3.12
N PHE A 197 5.67 -17.64 2.64
CA PHE A 197 6.69 -17.07 3.52
C PHE A 197 6.21 -15.75 4.11
N ILE A 198 5.64 -14.85 3.30
CA ILE A 198 5.15 -13.54 3.76
C ILE A 198 3.98 -13.73 4.74
N THR A 199 2.97 -14.51 4.35
CA THR A 199 1.71 -14.67 5.08
C THR A 199 1.75 -15.73 6.17
N ASN A 200 2.86 -16.45 6.33
CA ASN A 200 2.97 -17.66 7.16
C ASN A 200 1.96 -18.77 6.75
N GLY A 201 1.55 -18.78 5.47
CA GLY A 201 0.56 -19.71 4.94
C GLY A 201 -0.88 -19.39 5.31
N VAL A 202 -1.13 -18.19 5.83
CA VAL A 202 -2.48 -17.66 6.03
C VAL A 202 -2.97 -17.11 4.70
N GLU A 203 -4.21 -17.43 4.36
CA GLU A 203 -4.87 -16.98 3.12
C GLU A 203 -6.18 -16.29 3.48
N ASN A 204 -6.38 -15.08 2.96
CA ASN A 204 -7.58 -14.31 3.22
C ASN A 204 -8.83 -15.06 2.70
N GLY A 205 -9.89 -15.14 3.49
CA GLY A 205 -11.08 -15.96 3.21
C GLY A 205 -11.05 -17.39 3.76
N SER A 206 -9.90 -17.86 4.25
CA SER A 206 -9.72 -19.19 4.87
C SER A 206 -9.27 -19.15 6.33
N ILE A 207 -9.24 -17.95 6.93
CA ILE A 207 -8.68 -17.72 8.27
C ILE A 207 -9.68 -18.17 9.34
N SER A 208 -9.20 -18.85 10.38
CA SER A 208 -10.09 -19.48 11.37
C SER A 208 -10.45 -18.60 12.56
N SER A 209 -9.67 -17.54 12.84
CA SER A 209 -9.88 -16.65 13.99
C SER A 209 -9.18 -15.31 13.84
N TYR A 210 -9.64 -14.29 14.57
CA TYR A 210 -8.96 -12.99 14.65
C TYR A 210 -7.50 -13.12 15.16
N SER A 211 -7.23 -14.09 16.04
CA SER A 211 -5.88 -14.35 16.57
C SER A 211 -4.92 -14.79 15.47
N GLU A 212 -5.37 -15.70 14.60
CA GLU A 212 -4.61 -16.14 13.44
C GLU A 212 -4.43 -15.01 12.42
N ALA A 213 -5.51 -14.26 12.15
CA ALA A 213 -5.50 -13.09 11.27
C ALA A 213 -4.44 -12.06 11.70
N TYR A 214 -4.51 -11.60 12.94
CA TYR A 214 -3.63 -10.54 13.43
C TYR A 214 -2.19 -10.99 13.59
N LYS A 215 -1.92 -12.28 13.82
CA LYS A 215 -0.56 -12.83 13.72
C LYS A 215 0.02 -12.72 12.31
N ALA A 216 -0.81 -12.82 11.27
CA ALA A 216 -0.38 -12.65 9.89
C ALA A 216 -0.08 -11.19 9.54
N VAL A 217 -0.92 -10.25 10.01
CA VAL A 217 -0.66 -8.79 9.89
C VAL A 217 0.67 -8.41 10.56
N LEU A 218 0.85 -8.78 11.83
CA LEU A 218 2.07 -8.50 12.60
C LEU A 218 3.35 -9.10 12.00
N ARG A 219 3.22 -10.16 11.20
CA ARG A 219 4.33 -10.73 10.45
C ARG A 219 4.70 -9.86 9.26
N CYS A 220 3.71 -9.37 8.52
CA CYS A 220 3.96 -8.48 7.39
C CYS A 220 4.68 -7.20 7.85
N ASP A 221 4.30 -6.64 9.00
CA ASP A 221 4.94 -5.44 9.56
C ASP A 221 6.38 -5.69 9.98
N GLU A 222 6.66 -6.86 10.55
CA GLU A 222 8.03 -7.28 10.87
C GLU A 222 8.89 -7.42 9.62
N LEU A 223 8.32 -7.96 8.53
CA LEU A 223 9.05 -8.06 7.26
C LEU A 223 9.33 -6.68 6.66
N ARG A 224 8.45 -5.69 6.87
CA ARG A 224 8.69 -4.28 6.53
C ARG A 224 9.74 -3.62 7.43
N GLY A 225 10.03 -4.20 8.60
CA GLY A 225 11.00 -3.67 9.56
C GLY A 225 10.54 -2.38 10.24
N ALA A 226 9.23 -2.20 10.36
CA ALA A 226 8.65 -0.99 10.92
C ALA A 226 8.53 -1.06 12.45
N ASP A 227 8.71 0.08 13.12
CA ASP A 227 8.60 0.20 14.59
C ASP A 227 7.19 0.64 14.95
N TYR A 228 6.29 -0.35 15.04
CA TYR A 228 4.87 -0.13 15.31
C TYR A 228 4.52 -0.49 16.75
N SER A 229 3.50 0.20 17.26
CA SER A 229 2.79 -0.18 18.48
C SER A 229 1.37 -0.62 18.15
N TYR A 230 0.79 -1.46 18.99
CA TYR A 230 -0.44 -2.17 18.68
C TYR A 230 -1.45 -2.13 19.81
N ASN A 231 -2.73 -2.31 19.49
CA ASN A 231 -3.78 -2.49 20.48
C ASN A 231 -4.87 -3.44 19.99
N LEU A 232 -5.60 -4.06 20.92
CA LEU A 232 -6.85 -4.75 20.62
C LEU A 232 -7.98 -3.96 21.23
N ILE A 233 -8.86 -3.44 20.38
CA ILE A 233 -10.03 -2.66 20.78
C ILE A 233 -11.30 -3.42 20.47
N TYR A 234 -12.41 -3.04 21.10
CA TYR A 234 -13.73 -3.59 20.77
C TYR A 234 -14.58 -2.47 20.19
N LEU A 235 -14.43 -2.19 18.91
CA LEU A 235 -15.13 -1.11 18.24
C LEU A 235 -16.55 -1.52 17.84
N ASN A 236 -16.69 -2.69 17.23
CA ASN A 236 -17.97 -3.20 16.74
C ASN A 236 -18.82 -3.83 17.84
N GLU A 237 -20.09 -4.13 17.54
CA GLU A 237 -21.05 -4.70 18.49
C GLU A 237 -20.81 -6.20 18.79
N ASP A 238 -19.84 -6.82 18.14
CA ASP A 238 -19.48 -8.22 18.33
C ASP A 238 -18.40 -8.42 19.40
N GLU A 239 -17.97 -9.68 19.59
CA GLU A 239 -16.94 -10.05 20.56
C GLU A 239 -15.56 -10.19 19.92
N GLU A 240 -15.42 -9.92 18.61
CA GLU A 240 -14.15 -9.99 17.89
C GLU A 240 -13.48 -8.61 17.97
N PRO A 241 -12.27 -8.50 18.58
CA PRO A 241 -11.62 -7.21 18.69
C PRO A 241 -11.05 -6.78 17.34
N GLU A 242 -10.89 -5.48 17.12
CA GLU A 242 -10.09 -4.91 16.04
C GLU A 242 -8.63 -4.72 16.48
N LEU A 243 -7.70 -4.95 15.55
CA LEU A 243 -6.29 -4.65 15.74
C LEU A 243 -6.01 -3.21 15.30
N VAL A 244 -5.51 -2.41 16.24
CA VAL A 244 -4.92 -1.10 15.97
C VAL A 244 -3.43 -1.28 15.73
N GLU A 245 -2.94 -0.70 14.65
CA GLU A 245 -1.51 -0.51 14.36
C GLU A 245 -1.24 0.99 14.36
N ASP A 246 -0.21 1.41 15.08
CA ASP A 246 0.16 2.81 15.24
C ASP A 246 1.66 3.01 15.01
N SER A 247 1.96 3.79 13.98
CA SER A 247 3.29 4.19 13.55
C SER A 247 3.51 5.72 13.62
N GLY A 248 2.60 6.44 14.27
CA GLY A 248 2.34 7.87 14.02
C GLY A 248 1.31 8.10 12.89
N MET A 249 0.91 7.02 12.22
CA MET A 249 -0.31 6.91 11.44
C MET A 249 -1.07 5.68 11.93
N LEU A 250 -2.38 5.79 12.05
CA LEU A 250 -3.23 4.71 12.52
C LEU A 250 -3.78 3.90 11.36
N ASN A 251 -3.62 2.59 11.48
CA ASN A 251 -4.36 1.59 10.74
C ASN A 251 -5.26 0.81 11.72
N VAL A 252 -6.47 0.47 11.30
CA VAL A 252 -7.37 -0.42 12.05
C VAL A 252 -7.75 -1.57 11.15
N TYR A 253 -7.51 -2.78 11.64
CA TYR A 253 -7.83 -4.03 10.96
C TYR A 253 -9.01 -4.71 11.66
N SER A 254 -10.02 -5.05 10.88
CA SER A 254 -11.17 -5.85 11.32
C SER A 254 -11.05 -7.27 10.78
N PHE A 255 -11.52 -8.23 11.57
CA PHE A 255 -11.65 -9.62 11.14
C PHE A 255 -13.13 -9.98 11.11
N SER A 256 -13.62 -10.57 10.02
CA SER A 256 -14.95 -11.16 10.00
C SER A 256 -15.05 -12.23 8.91
N ASN A 257 -15.78 -13.31 9.18
CA ASN A 257 -16.05 -14.39 8.22
C ASN A 257 -14.79 -14.97 7.54
N GLY A 258 -13.68 -15.05 8.27
CA GLY A 258 -12.41 -15.57 7.75
C GLY A 258 -11.63 -14.58 6.88
N ILE A 259 -12.06 -13.31 6.83
CA ILE A 259 -11.46 -12.25 6.04
C ILE A 259 -10.91 -11.15 6.95
N ILE A 260 -9.70 -10.66 6.66
CA ILE A 260 -9.12 -9.43 7.22
C ILE A 260 -9.49 -8.27 6.29
N THR A 261 -9.95 -7.18 6.88
CA THR A 261 -10.16 -5.90 6.19
C THR A 261 -9.47 -4.78 6.95
N ARG A 262 -9.13 -3.69 6.25
CA ARG A 262 -8.46 -2.52 6.84
C ARG A 262 -9.35 -1.27 6.71
N PRO A 263 -10.44 -1.17 7.50
CA PRO A 263 -11.41 -0.09 7.38
C PRO A 263 -10.84 1.30 7.65
N MET A 264 -9.78 1.41 8.46
CA MET A 264 -9.05 2.66 8.66
C MET A 264 -7.63 2.49 8.15
N VAL A 265 -7.23 3.31 7.17
CA VAL A 265 -5.93 3.23 6.49
C VAL A 265 -5.19 4.56 6.67
N ASN A 266 -3.92 4.51 7.07
CA ASN A 266 -2.96 5.63 7.12
C ASN A 266 -3.50 6.92 7.77
N CYS A 267 -4.37 6.79 8.77
CA CYS A 267 -4.99 7.94 9.44
C CYS A 267 -3.99 8.66 10.33
N SER A 268 -3.40 9.72 9.80
CA SER A 268 -2.29 10.45 10.41
C SER A 268 -2.75 11.45 11.48
N TYR A 269 -2.01 11.52 12.59
CA TYR A 269 -2.15 12.63 13.54
C TYR A 269 -1.66 13.95 12.91
N GLY A 270 -2.30 15.07 13.25
CA GLY A 270 -1.95 16.43 12.82
C GLY A 270 -2.38 16.81 11.41
N VAL A 271 -2.66 15.84 10.52
CA VAL A 271 -3.15 16.12 9.17
C VAL A 271 -4.57 16.68 9.24
N GLY A 272 -4.81 17.78 8.52
CA GLY A 272 -6.10 18.49 8.57
C GLY A 272 -6.41 19.10 9.95
N GLY A 273 -5.43 19.21 10.84
CA GLY A 273 -5.64 19.67 12.21
C GLY A 273 -6.27 18.62 13.14
N CYS A 274 -6.33 17.36 12.72
CA CYS A 274 -6.73 16.24 13.58
C CYS A 274 -5.73 16.10 14.73
N VAL A 275 -6.20 16.16 15.97
CA VAL A 275 -5.34 16.06 17.15
C VAL A 275 -5.20 14.61 17.59
N TYR A 276 -6.31 13.89 17.64
CA TYR A 276 -6.38 12.50 18.05
C TYR A 276 -7.63 11.82 17.48
N TYR A 277 -7.61 10.49 17.53
CA TYR A 277 -8.71 9.61 17.18
C TYR A 277 -9.21 8.95 18.46
N GLU A 278 -10.51 8.72 18.55
CA GLU A 278 -11.16 8.03 19.64
C GLU A 278 -12.20 7.07 19.10
N TYR A 279 -12.52 6.05 19.88
CA TYR A 279 -13.60 5.11 19.58
C TYR A 279 -14.51 4.93 20.79
N ALA A 280 -15.77 4.60 20.53
CA ALA A 280 -16.72 4.22 21.56
C ALA A 280 -16.86 2.69 21.60
N PRO A 281 -16.43 2.02 22.68
CA PRO A 281 -16.45 0.56 22.75
C PRO A 281 -17.85 -0.04 22.53
N TYR A 282 -17.94 -1.03 21.65
CA TYR A 282 -19.17 -1.74 21.27
C TYR A 282 -20.29 -0.83 20.71
N LYS A 283 -19.92 0.20 19.96
CA LYS A 283 -20.87 1.17 19.36
C LYS A 283 -20.69 1.37 17.87
N ASN A 284 -19.67 0.75 17.25
CA ASN A 284 -19.27 1.00 15.87
C ASN A 284 -19.23 2.51 15.56
N THR A 285 -18.66 3.30 16.48
CA THR A 285 -18.60 4.76 16.41
C THR A 285 -17.19 5.20 16.74
N LEU A 286 -16.61 5.96 15.82
CA LEU A 286 -15.31 6.60 15.94
C LEU A 286 -15.51 8.11 15.94
N ARG A 287 -14.57 8.83 16.53
CA ARG A 287 -14.57 10.28 16.54
C ARG A 287 -13.15 10.79 16.35
N THR A 288 -13.00 11.84 15.57
CA THR A 288 -11.78 12.67 15.60
C THR A 288 -12.10 13.98 16.28
N PHE A 289 -11.15 14.50 17.05
CA PHE A 289 -11.15 15.89 17.44
C PHE A 289 -10.14 16.63 16.58
N GLY A 290 -10.58 17.70 15.94
CA GLY A 290 -9.73 18.50 15.08
C GLY A 290 -9.90 19.99 15.32
N HIS A 291 -8.91 20.76 14.89
CA HIS A 291 -9.02 22.20 14.81
C HIS A 291 -8.34 22.79 13.58
N SER A 292 -8.96 23.81 13.01
CA SER A 292 -8.38 24.65 11.98
C SER A 292 -7.81 25.93 12.59
N MET A 293 -7.51 26.92 11.74
CA MET A 293 -7.12 28.26 12.18
C MET A 293 -8.28 29.05 12.81
N GLU A 294 -9.54 28.69 12.49
CA GLU A 294 -10.71 29.52 12.82
C GLU A 294 -11.76 28.77 13.66
N GLU A 295 -11.76 27.44 13.64
CA GLU A 295 -12.75 26.60 14.31
C GLU A 295 -12.12 25.33 14.89
N TYR A 296 -12.83 24.71 15.82
CA TYR A 296 -12.52 23.40 16.38
C TYR A 296 -13.79 22.57 16.45
N GLY A 297 -13.67 21.24 16.46
CA GLY A 297 -14.83 20.39 16.32
C GLY A 297 -14.53 18.91 16.33
N ASN A 298 -15.61 18.13 16.26
CA ASN A 298 -15.52 16.70 16.11
C ASN A 298 -16.07 16.25 14.76
N THR A 299 -15.45 15.21 14.20
CA THR A 299 -16.04 14.44 13.10
C THR A 299 -16.33 13.04 13.60
N LEU A 300 -17.55 12.57 13.37
CA LEU A 300 -18.04 11.26 13.78
C LEU A 300 -18.06 10.31 12.59
N TYR A 301 -17.57 9.09 12.81
CA TYR A 301 -17.46 8.06 11.80
C TYR A 301 -18.05 6.74 12.30
N THR A 302 -18.30 5.84 11.36
CA THR A 302 -18.65 4.44 11.60
C THR A 302 -17.91 3.56 10.61
N ILE A 303 -17.79 2.26 10.88
CA ILE A 303 -17.36 1.30 9.88
C ILE A 303 -18.59 0.73 9.19
N LYS A 304 -18.65 0.86 7.88
CA LYS A 304 -19.71 0.32 7.03
C LYS A 304 -19.10 -0.28 5.78
N ASP A 305 -19.53 -1.49 5.42
CA ASP A 305 -19.04 -2.21 4.24
C ASP A 305 -17.50 -2.30 4.23
N ASN A 306 -16.90 -2.54 5.42
CA ASN A 306 -15.46 -2.58 5.66
C ASN A 306 -14.70 -1.28 5.36
N MET A 307 -15.38 -0.14 5.37
CA MET A 307 -14.76 1.18 5.16
C MET A 307 -15.14 2.16 6.26
N LEU A 308 -14.21 3.03 6.64
CA LEU A 308 -14.49 4.20 7.48
C LEU A 308 -15.43 5.16 6.73
N THR A 309 -16.63 5.35 7.27
CA THR A 309 -17.67 6.20 6.70
C THR A 309 -17.91 7.40 7.61
N CYS A 310 -17.76 8.61 7.06
CA CYS A 310 -18.10 9.84 7.77
C CYS A 310 -19.62 9.96 7.92
N LEU A 311 -20.10 10.24 9.13
CA LEU A 311 -21.51 10.41 9.44
C LEU A 311 -21.87 11.90 9.54
N TYR A 312 -21.28 12.57 10.52
CA TYR A 312 -21.64 13.93 10.91
C TYR A 312 -20.40 14.66 11.43
N SER A 313 -20.43 15.98 11.43
CA SER A 313 -19.47 16.80 12.18
C SER A 313 -20.16 17.90 12.96
N ASP A 314 -19.51 18.34 14.03
CA ASP A 314 -19.79 19.59 14.72
C ASP A 314 -18.55 20.47 14.68
N SER A 315 -18.72 21.76 14.38
CA SER A 315 -17.63 22.75 14.46
C SER A 315 -18.08 24.02 15.18
N THR A 316 -17.17 24.61 15.94
CA THR A 316 -17.35 25.85 16.68
C THR A 316 -16.24 26.82 16.33
N PRO A 317 -16.55 28.02 15.79
CA PRO A 317 -15.56 29.06 15.60
C PRO A 317 -14.99 29.53 16.95
N TYR A 318 -13.67 29.79 17.04
CA TYR A 318 -13.04 30.20 18.30
C TYR A 318 -13.62 31.48 18.92
N GLU A 319 -14.15 32.37 18.08
CA GLU A 319 -14.73 33.65 18.50
C GLU A 319 -16.27 33.58 18.71
N SER A 320 -16.85 32.38 18.62
CA SER A 320 -18.29 32.14 18.72
C SER A 320 -18.62 31.02 19.71
N SER A 321 -19.89 30.95 20.12
CA SER A 321 -20.46 29.79 20.81
C SER A 321 -21.51 29.07 19.95
N GLU A 322 -21.65 29.48 18.70
CA GLU A 322 -22.56 28.85 17.74
C GLU A 322 -21.89 27.61 17.17
N ILE A 323 -22.60 26.49 17.25
CA ILE A 323 -22.14 25.20 16.73
C ILE A 323 -22.80 24.99 15.37
N THR A 324 -21.97 24.75 14.35
CA THR A 324 -22.41 24.31 13.03
C THR A 324 -22.40 22.79 13.01
N TYR A 325 -23.41 22.18 12.41
CA TYR A 325 -23.47 20.73 12.21
C TYR A 325 -23.52 20.42 10.72
N GLU A 326 -22.74 19.44 10.28
CA GLU A 326 -22.78 18.94 8.90
C GLU A 326 -23.25 17.49 8.86
N ASN A 327 -23.99 17.14 7.80
CA ASN A 327 -24.50 15.81 7.55
C ASN A 327 -23.86 15.24 6.29
N TYR A 328 -23.08 14.18 6.44
CA TYR A 328 -22.40 13.48 5.34
C TYR A 328 -23.15 12.21 4.92
N THR A 329 -24.31 11.93 5.53
CA THR A 329 -25.18 10.81 5.17
C THR A 329 -26.19 11.21 4.07
N ASP A 330 -26.77 10.22 3.40
CA ASP A 330 -27.87 10.44 2.45
C ASP A 330 -29.21 10.76 3.13
N GLU A 331 -29.27 10.73 4.46
CA GLU A 331 -30.49 10.99 5.22
C GLU A 331 -30.88 12.47 5.18
N LYS A 332 -32.16 12.75 4.92
CA LYS A 332 -32.69 14.11 4.96
C LYS A 332 -33.15 14.45 6.37
N LEU A 333 -32.24 15.02 7.15
CA LEU A 333 -32.49 15.47 8.52
C LEU A 333 -32.81 16.97 8.55
N THR A 334 -33.72 17.37 9.43
CA THR A 334 -33.83 18.77 9.85
C THR A 334 -32.66 19.16 10.76
N ASP A 335 -32.36 20.45 10.88
CA ASP A 335 -31.27 20.95 11.75
C ASP A 335 -31.38 20.43 13.19
N LYS A 336 -32.62 20.32 13.71
CA LYS A 336 -32.88 19.81 15.07
C LYS A 336 -32.57 18.32 15.19
N GLU A 337 -32.95 17.52 14.18
CA GLU A 337 -32.70 16.08 14.15
C GLU A 337 -31.19 15.79 14.01
N LEU A 338 -30.49 16.54 13.16
CA LEU A 338 -29.03 16.46 13.02
C LEU A 338 -28.33 16.78 14.34
N GLU A 339 -28.69 17.90 14.97
CA GLU A 339 -28.17 18.29 16.28
C GLU A 339 -28.40 17.19 17.33
N ASP A 340 -29.61 16.62 17.39
CA ASP A 340 -29.93 15.55 18.35
C ASP A 340 -29.10 14.28 18.08
N ARG A 341 -28.87 13.93 16.81
CA ARG A 341 -28.07 12.76 16.42
C ARG A 341 -26.59 12.92 16.79
N VAL A 342 -26.02 14.08 16.49
CA VAL A 342 -24.63 14.41 16.86
C VAL A 342 -24.46 14.39 18.37
N LYS A 343 -25.41 14.97 19.13
CA LYS A 343 -25.37 14.93 20.60
C LYS A 343 -25.51 13.53 21.18
N GLU A 344 -26.35 12.69 20.60
CA GLU A 344 -26.50 11.30 21.00
C GLU A 344 -25.18 10.54 20.85
N LEU A 345 -24.54 10.61 19.68
CA LEU A 345 -23.28 9.92 19.43
C LEU A 345 -22.13 10.47 20.29
N ASN A 346 -22.04 11.81 20.42
CA ASN A 346 -21.07 12.45 21.31
C ASN A 346 -21.31 12.17 22.81
N SER A 347 -22.47 11.62 23.19
CA SER A 347 -22.76 11.24 24.58
C SER A 347 -22.18 9.88 24.99
N TYR A 348 -21.64 9.12 24.03
CA TYR A 348 -20.95 7.87 24.32
C TYR A 348 -19.69 8.10 25.16
N THR A 349 -19.25 7.05 25.84
CA THR A 349 -17.95 7.02 26.49
C THR A 349 -16.92 6.64 25.43
N PHE A 350 -15.95 7.52 25.21
CA PHE A 350 -14.88 7.36 24.25
C PHE A 350 -13.58 6.98 24.94
N GLU A 351 -12.78 6.18 24.26
CA GLU A 351 -11.39 5.85 24.57
C GLU A 351 -10.51 6.31 23.42
N GLU A 352 -9.30 6.76 23.72
CA GLU A 352 -8.34 7.17 22.70
C GLU A 352 -7.92 5.95 21.86
N LEU A 353 -7.83 6.16 20.55
CA LEU A 353 -7.42 5.15 19.59
C LEU A 353 -5.93 5.32 19.32
N HIS A 354 -5.12 4.41 19.85
CA HIS A 354 -3.66 4.39 19.69
C HIS A 354 -3.09 3.00 19.97
N GLY A 355 -1.81 2.82 19.62
CA GLY A 355 -1.05 1.63 20.01
C GLY A 355 -0.58 1.70 21.48
N ASP A 356 -0.69 0.58 22.19
CA ASP A 356 -0.36 0.45 23.62
C ASP A 356 0.73 -0.59 23.89
N TYR A 357 0.87 -1.56 22.99
CA TYR A 357 1.66 -2.76 23.19
C TYR A 357 2.73 -2.89 22.11
N THR A 358 3.89 -3.41 22.49
CA THR A 358 4.87 -3.87 21.49
C THR A 358 4.35 -5.09 20.74
N LYS A 359 5.01 -5.45 19.64
CA LYS A 359 4.71 -6.69 18.92
C LYS A 359 4.71 -7.92 19.84
N GLU A 360 5.70 -8.06 20.72
CA GLU A 360 5.80 -9.21 21.63
C GLU A 360 4.64 -9.24 22.63
N GLU A 361 4.23 -8.08 23.13
CA GLU A 361 3.15 -7.95 24.10
C GLU A 361 1.79 -8.22 23.48
N ILE A 362 1.55 -7.74 22.25
CA ILE A 362 0.29 -8.00 21.54
C ILE A 362 0.20 -9.47 21.10
N LEU A 363 1.31 -10.09 20.66
CA LEU A 363 1.35 -11.51 20.35
C LEU A 363 1.02 -12.40 21.55
N ALA A 364 1.37 -11.97 22.77
CA ALA A 364 1.02 -12.70 24.00
C ALA A 364 -0.47 -12.61 24.37
N LYS A 365 -1.21 -11.67 23.76
CA LYS A 365 -2.66 -11.48 23.95
C LYS A 365 -3.50 -12.22 22.90
N LEU A 366 -2.91 -12.55 21.75
CA LEU A 366 -3.51 -13.31 20.65
C LEU A 366 -3.37 -14.81 20.86
#